data_AF-A0A3N2RFC0-F1
#
_entry.id   AF-A0A3N2RFC0-F1
#
_cell.length_a   1.000
_cell.length_b   1.000
_cell.length_c   1.000
_cell.angle_alpha   90.00
_cell.angle_beta   90.00
_cell.angle_gamma   90.00
#
_symmetry.space_group_name_H-M   'P 1'
#
loop_
_entity.id
_entity.type
_entity.pdbx_description
1 polymer ?
#
loop_
_entity_poly.entity_id
_entity_poly.type
_entity_poly.pdbx_seq_one_letter_code
_entity_poly.pdbx_strand_id
1 'polypeptide(L)'
;MAAPDRMRAAPGAARAANGSNVMGFTLEEKTLKSGETVTLVHWEDLSPTRHGKALQDRDWDGSGNRKGLSFYDSTSEYMHNSWASEHMAPQGVTLPGKGSLMLYHYEQSGTWHSADALDIDHVAQWKDHFADRGVKSQAEAMMAYNDVDNLRLLPAPVNRARDAAFRVLETHGADSQEWKQWVEDRFAFDPKSNRPGFDPDVDGATRKRTTMEQPWKPQDGRSGLSFDAAVLGKWYQAKLQECYAGEVEVRHPQTGDKSKVPLFFCQASGQLCTRDAFDIDHEIPFELLGPEMAKHAGRGGLSKADALDGYNDTSNLRLVARGVNSSHDFEIQASGDYRDEKIAPEKRGEFKGFLGEEGGLLSPQLKQQLRELGRSYPSPQQLMSDFGQPGYGPYTQALGKLEQTSFGQAMTAQERSNVAGTLAVAATHFRLSIDHVAQSDDGTRVFAIQGDPKNNQFVWADAQGAKQQSLAQSTVDLNRIVHEQGNPSGPQLNQQQQRNATLQ
;
A
#
# COMPACT_ATOMS: atom_id res chain seq x y z
N MET A 1 -8.37 -37.45 34.33
CA MET A 1 -8.00 -36.85 33.03
C MET A 1 -9.04 -35.80 32.72
N ALA A 2 -8.76 -34.56 33.11
CA ALA A 2 -9.64 -33.40 32.94
C ALA A 2 -9.05 -32.54 31.80
N ALA A 3 -9.92 -32.01 30.93
CA ALA A 3 -9.53 -31.10 29.87
C ALA A 3 -8.88 -29.83 30.45
N PRO A 4 -7.77 -29.31 29.89
CA PRO A 4 -7.20 -28.07 30.37
C PRO A 4 -8.11 -26.88 29.98
N ASP A 5 -8.31 -25.99 30.96
CA ASP A 5 -9.02 -24.72 30.85
C ASP A 5 -8.61 -23.97 29.59
N ARG A 6 -9.61 -23.67 28.73
CA ARG A 6 -9.48 -22.62 27.73
C ARG A 6 -9.10 -21.35 28.48
N MET A 7 -7.94 -20.76 28.18
CA MET A 7 -7.58 -19.43 28.66
C MET A 7 -8.68 -18.45 28.27
N ARG A 8 -9.62 -18.21 29.20
CA ARG A 8 -10.54 -17.08 29.14
C ARG A 8 -9.67 -15.84 29.18
N ALA A 9 -9.73 -15.02 28.12
CA ALA A 9 -9.39 -13.62 28.23
C ALA A 9 -10.12 -13.07 29.46
N ALA A 10 -9.39 -12.43 30.38
CA ALA A 10 -9.98 -11.83 31.56
C ALA A 10 -11.03 -10.80 31.11
N PRO A 11 -12.30 -10.88 31.57
CA PRO A 11 -13.27 -9.84 31.29
C PRO A 11 -12.90 -8.63 32.16
N GLY A 12 -12.29 -7.64 31.52
CA GLY A 12 -11.74 -6.46 32.19
C GLY A 12 -11.95 -5.17 31.41
N ALA A 13 -13.02 -5.05 30.62
CA ALA A 13 -13.49 -3.74 30.18
C ALA A 13 -14.10 -3.04 31.42
N ALA A 14 -13.40 -2.04 31.94
CA ALA A 14 -13.94 -1.17 32.96
C ALA A 14 -15.22 -0.52 32.42
N ARG A 15 -16.37 -0.90 32.98
CA ARG A 15 -17.66 -0.26 32.74
C ARG A 15 -17.58 1.21 33.15
N ALA A 16 -17.42 2.11 32.18
CA ALA A 16 -17.68 3.53 32.38
C ALA A 16 -19.19 3.76 32.36
N ALA A 17 -19.80 3.73 33.55
CA ALA A 17 -21.15 4.22 33.75
C ALA A 17 -21.17 5.76 33.73
N ASN A 18 -22.16 6.31 33.03
CA ASN A 18 -22.59 7.71 33.00
C ASN A 18 -21.69 8.72 32.28
N GLY A 19 -22.12 9.08 31.06
CA GLY A 19 -22.41 10.47 30.71
C GLY A 19 -21.27 11.47 30.84
N SER A 20 -20.13 11.20 30.22
CA SER A 20 -19.25 12.27 29.74
C SER A 20 -18.70 11.87 28.37
N ASN A 21 -18.95 12.72 27.37
CA ASN A 21 -18.63 12.52 25.96
C ASN A 21 -17.11 12.78 25.75
N VAL A 22 -16.28 11.92 26.35
CA VAL A 22 -14.81 12.06 26.43
C VAL A 22 -14.10 11.03 25.55
N MET A 23 -14.83 10.24 24.76
CA MET A 23 -14.32 9.19 23.86
C MET A 23 -14.83 9.50 22.44
N GLY A 24 -13.98 9.49 21.41
CA GLY A 24 -14.31 9.78 19.99
C GLY A 24 -15.10 8.68 19.33
N PHE A 25 -15.71 7.87 20.17
CA PHE A 25 -16.52 6.75 19.83
C PHE A 25 -17.52 6.57 20.97
N THR A 26 -18.67 6.02 20.64
CA THR A 26 -19.63 5.57 21.64
C THR A 26 -19.99 4.13 21.36
N LEU A 27 -20.06 3.34 22.43
CA LEU A 27 -20.48 1.95 22.34
C LEU A 27 -22.00 1.88 22.50
N GLU A 28 -22.64 1.15 21.60
CA GLU A 28 -24.08 0.91 21.58
C GLU A 28 -24.34 -0.58 21.77
N GLU A 29 -24.99 -0.95 22.88
CA GLU A 29 -25.50 -2.31 23.05
C GLU A 29 -26.77 -2.51 22.21
N LYS A 30 -26.78 -3.55 21.39
CA LYS A 30 -27.95 -4.00 20.61
C LYS A 30 -28.42 -5.37 21.08
N THR A 31 -29.67 -5.44 21.48
CA THR A 31 -30.34 -6.72 21.77
C THR A 31 -30.83 -7.38 20.48
N LEU A 32 -30.44 -8.64 20.28
CA LEU A 32 -30.88 -9.49 19.17
C LEU A 32 -32.23 -10.14 19.48
N LYS A 33 -32.90 -10.75 18.49
CA LYS A 33 -34.15 -11.50 18.67
C LYS A 33 -34.04 -12.66 19.66
N SER A 34 -32.83 -13.19 19.87
CA SER A 34 -32.55 -14.23 20.87
C SER A 34 -32.64 -13.74 22.31
N GLY A 35 -32.57 -12.42 22.54
CA GLY A 35 -32.41 -11.81 23.86
C GLY A 35 -30.95 -11.56 24.24
N GLU A 36 -29.99 -12.10 23.49
CA GLU A 36 -28.56 -11.81 23.64
C GLU A 36 -28.21 -10.41 23.14
N THR A 37 -27.08 -9.88 23.57
CA THR A 37 -26.59 -8.56 23.16
C THR A 37 -25.30 -8.64 22.35
N VAL A 38 -25.10 -7.63 21.50
CA VAL A 38 -23.83 -7.33 20.83
C VAL A 38 -23.48 -5.87 21.06
N THR A 39 -22.20 -5.55 21.10
CA THR A 39 -21.70 -4.19 21.30
C THR A 39 -21.24 -3.63 19.96
N LEU A 40 -21.92 -2.61 19.46
CA LEU A 40 -21.54 -1.90 18.23
C LEU A 40 -20.88 -0.57 18.58
N VAL A 41 -20.20 0.04 17.60
CA VAL A 41 -19.47 1.29 17.82
C VAL A 41 -19.88 2.36 16.82
N HIS A 42 -20.21 3.54 17.34
CA HIS A 42 -20.12 4.79 16.60
C HIS A 42 -18.72 5.33 16.77
N TRP A 43 -18.09 5.81 15.69
CA TRP A 43 -16.75 6.39 15.73
C TRP A 43 -16.80 7.73 15.00
N GLU A 44 -16.50 8.81 15.71
CA GLU A 44 -16.72 10.19 15.27
C GLU A 44 -18.14 10.41 14.69
N ASP A 45 -18.25 10.75 13.41
CA ASP A 45 -19.52 10.91 12.69
C ASP A 45 -20.04 9.61 12.05
N LEU A 46 -19.22 8.54 12.05
CA LEU A 46 -19.59 7.24 11.54
C LEU A 46 -20.46 6.48 12.54
N SER A 47 -21.56 5.94 12.03
CA SER A 47 -22.49 5.12 12.81
C SER A 47 -22.50 3.68 12.29
N PRO A 48 -22.83 2.69 13.15
CA PRO A 48 -23.08 1.33 12.69
C PRO A 48 -24.07 1.30 11.53
N THR A 49 -23.80 0.47 10.53
CA THR A 49 -24.65 0.38 9.34
C THR A 49 -26.08 0.02 9.71
N ARG A 50 -27.04 0.81 9.25
CA ARG A 50 -28.47 0.53 9.44
C ARG A 50 -28.96 -0.45 8.38
N HIS A 51 -29.46 -1.61 8.83
CA HIS A 51 -29.98 -2.64 7.92
C HIS A 51 -31.43 -2.40 7.56
N GLY A 52 -31.75 -2.43 6.26
CA GLY A 52 -33.13 -2.37 5.77
C GLY A 52 -33.93 -3.65 6.05
N LYS A 53 -35.26 -3.54 5.92
CA LYS A 53 -36.22 -4.64 6.19
C LYS A 53 -35.86 -5.95 5.49
N ALA A 54 -35.35 -5.89 4.26
CA ALA A 54 -34.95 -7.07 3.51
C ALA A 54 -33.89 -7.92 4.22
N LEU A 55 -32.89 -7.30 4.88
CA LEU A 55 -31.85 -8.03 5.63
C LEU A 55 -32.33 -8.43 7.02
N GLN A 56 -33.25 -7.67 7.61
CA GLN A 56 -33.84 -7.98 8.92
C GLN A 56 -34.78 -9.19 8.87
N ASP A 57 -35.49 -9.36 7.75
CA ASP A 57 -36.45 -10.44 7.51
C ASP A 57 -35.79 -11.66 6.86
N ARG A 58 -34.61 -11.52 6.25
CA ARG A 58 -33.88 -12.64 5.67
C ARG A 58 -33.22 -13.48 6.76
N ASP A 59 -33.62 -14.75 6.85
CA ASP A 59 -33.02 -15.71 7.77
C ASP A 59 -31.52 -15.87 7.53
N TRP A 60 -30.77 -16.04 8.63
CA TRP A 60 -29.37 -16.36 8.58
C TRP A 60 -29.17 -17.85 8.25
N ASP A 61 -28.39 -18.13 7.21
CA ASP A 61 -27.97 -19.49 6.87
C ASP A 61 -26.64 -19.81 7.58
N GLY A 62 -26.71 -20.55 8.69
CA GLY A 62 -25.53 -20.99 9.45
C GLY A 62 -24.58 -21.91 8.69
N SER A 63 -25.03 -22.52 7.59
CA SER A 63 -24.17 -23.30 6.68
C SER A 63 -23.44 -22.42 5.67
N GLY A 64 -23.87 -21.18 5.51
CA GLY A 64 -23.32 -20.18 4.61
C GLY A 64 -21.83 -19.89 4.85
N ASN A 65 -21.19 -19.36 3.81
CA ASN A 65 -19.86 -18.79 3.91
C ASN A 65 -19.92 -17.31 4.35
N ARG A 66 -18.76 -16.66 4.48
CA ARG A 66 -18.68 -15.24 4.87
C ARG A 66 -19.24 -14.26 3.82
N LYS A 67 -19.80 -14.71 2.71
CA LYS A 67 -20.23 -13.84 1.61
C LYS A 67 -21.37 -12.94 2.08
N GLY A 68 -21.17 -11.63 1.97
CA GLY A 68 -22.13 -10.63 2.43
C GLY A 68 -22.02 -10.30 3.92
N LEU A 69 -20.95 -10.73 4.60
CA LEU A 69 -20.51 -10.16 5.88
C LEU A 69 -19.34 -9.23 5.62
N SER A 70 -19.30 -8.09 6.30
CA SER A 70 -18.22 -7.11 6.24
C SER A 70 -18.16 -6.35 7.55
N PHE A 71 -17.01 -5.73 7.83
CA PHE A 71 -16.93 -4.75 8.89
C PHE A 71 -17.66 -3.47 8.48
N TYR A 72 -18.27 -2.78 9.44
CA TYR A 72 -18.79 -1.43 9.24
C TYR A 72 -17.63 -0.45 9.25
N ASP A 73 -17.74 0.64 8.51
CA ASP A 73 -16.71 1.70 8.49
C ASP A 73 -16.42 2.21 9.91
N SER A 74 -17.47 2.44 10.72
CA SER A 74 -17.32 2.84 12.13
C SER A 74 -16.57 1.81 12.98
N THR A 75 -16.70 0.51 12.66
CA THR A 75 -15.99 -0.57 13.35
C THR A 75 -14.54 -0.61 12.89
N SER A 76 -14.28 -0.52 11.59
CA SER A 76 -12.92 -0.47 11.04
C SER A 76 -12.13 0.69 11.64
N GLU A 77 -12.67 1.91 11.58
CA GLU A 77 -12.01 3.10 12.12
C GLU A 77 -11.79 3.01 13.63
N TYR A 78 -12.77 2.51 14.38
CA TYR A 78 -12.61 2.28 15.82
C TYR A 78 -11.47 1.31 16.12
N MET A 79 -11.41 0.18 15.42
CA MET A 79 -10.41 -0.85 15.68
C MET A 79 -9.01 -0.35 15.37
N HIS A 80 -8.78 0.20 14.17
CA HIS A 80 -7.45 0.65 13.73
C HIS A 80 -6.91 1.89 14.45
N ASN A 81 -7.78 2.69 15.06
CA ASN A 81 -7.39 3.90 15.77
C ASN A 81 -7.53 3.76 17.29
N SER A 82 -8.76 3.82 17.80
CA SER A 82 -9.03 3.90 19.23
C SER A 82 -8.65 2.61 19.96
N TRP A 83 -9.10 1.46 19.45
CA TRP A 83 -8.80 0.17 20.06
C TRP A 83 -7.29 -0.14 20.02
N ALA A 84 -6.64 0.07 18.86
CA ALA A 84 -5.20 -0.13 18.70
C ALA A 84 -4.38 0.72 19.68
N SER A 85 -4.74 1.99 19.84
CA SER A 85 -4.09 2.92 20.77
C SER A 85 -4.20 2.44 22.23
N GLU A 86 -5.35 1.89 22.61
CA GLU A 86 -5.61 1.38 23.97
C GLU A 86 -4.92 0.04 24.26
N HIS A 87 -4.78 -0.83 23.24
CA HIS A 87 -4.41 -2.24 23.44
C HIS A 87 -3.04 -2.63 22.88
N MET A 88 -2.41 -1.81 22.03
CA MET A 88 -1.18 -2.17 21.30
C MET A 88 -0.03 -1.16 21.48
N ALA A 89 0.03 -0.47 22.63
CA ALA A 89 1.15 0.40 23.05
C ALA A 89 1.76 1.23 21.90
N PRO A 90 1.05 2.26 21.41
CA PRO A 90 1.47 3.04 20.25
C PRO A 90 2.78 3.81 20.52
N GLN A 91 3.65 3.86 19.52
CA GLN A 91 4.87 4.67 19.54
C GLN A 91 5.03 5.45 18.22
N GLY A 92 5.06 6.78 18.33
CA GLY A 92 5.40 7.67 17.24
C GLY A 92 6.88 7.56 16.86
N VAL A 93 7.16 7.45 15.57
CA VAL A 93 8.53 7.39 15.04
C VAL A 93 8.71 8.30 13.84
N THR A 94 9.93 8.84 13.69
CA THR A 94 10.32 9.68 12.56
C THR A 94 11.59 9.13 11.95
N LEU A 95 11.56 8.91 10.65
CA LEU A 95 12.74 8.62 9.84
C LEU A 95 13.24 9.94 9.24
N PRO A 96 14.41 10.47 9.66
CA PRO A 96 14.87 11.80 9.26
C PRO A 96 14.90 12.00 7.74
N GLY A 97 14.24 13.06 7.27
CA GLY A 97 14.17 13.40 5.84
C GLY A 97 13.28 12.49 4.99
N LYS A 98 12.57 11.54 5.60
CA LYS A 98 11.75 10.54 4.89
C LYS A 98 10.29 10.54 5.33
N GLY A 99 10.00 10.78 6.61
CA GLY A 99 8.63 10.90 7.09
C GLY A 99 8.47 10.40 8.52
N SER A 100 7.21 10.36 8.94
CA SER A 100 6.79 10.03 10.30
C SER A 100 5.60 9.08 10.24
N LEU A 101 5.52 8.12 11.17
CA LEU A 101 4.40 7.19 11.30
C LEU A 101 4.17 6.77 12.76
N MET A 102 2.99 6.21 13.03
CA MET A 102 2.69 5.54 14.29
C MET A 102 2.93 4.04 14.15
N LEU A 103 3.66 3.46 15.09
CA LEU A 103 3.84 2.01 15.20
C LEU A 103 3.09 1.47 16.41
N TYR A 104 2.56 0.25 16.28
CA TYR A 104 1.83 -0.47 17.32
C TYR A 104 2.57 -1.76 17.67
N HIS A 105 2.76 -2.02 18.96
CA HIS A 105 3.45 -3.19 19.47
C HIS A 105 2.48 -4.37 19.65
N TYR A 106 2.81 -5.51 19.05
CA TYR A 106 2.06 -6.76 19.23
C TYR A 106 2.77 -7.68 20.22
N GLU A 107 2.26 -7.73 21.45
CA GLU A 107 2.87 -8.38 22.62
C GLU A 107 3.28 -9.83 22.39
N GLN A 108 2.41 -10.63 21.77
CA GLN A 108 2.65 -12.07 21.61
C GLN A 108 3.86 -12.39 20.73
N SER A 109 4.24 -11.48 19.84
CA SER A 109 5.38 -11.65 18.94
C SER A 109 6.57 -10.74 19.26
N GLY A 110 6.38 -9.72 20.11
CA GLY A 110 7.39 -8.70 20.37
C GLY A 110 7.74 -7.82 19.15
N THR A 111 6.82 -7.70 18.18
CA THR A 111 7.05 -6.96 16.92
C THR A 111 6.22 -5.68 16.82
N TRP A 112 6.61 -4.79 15.91
CA TRP A 112 6.04 -3.45 15.72
C TRP A 112 5.51 -3.28 14.31
N HIS A 113 4.32 -2.68 14.20
CA HIS A 113 3.52 -2.67 12.97
C HIS A 113 2.94 -1.30 12.68
N SER A 114 2.92 -0.88 11.42
CA SER A 114 2.07 0.24 10.99
C SER A 114 0.60 -0.14 11.09
N ALA A 115 -0.31 0.84 11.18
CA ALA A 115 -1.76 0.59 11.23
C ALA A 115 -2.26 -0.30 10.08
N ASP A 116 -1.74 -0.08 8.87
CA ASP A 116 -2.08 -0.84 7.66
C ASP A 116 -1.65 -2.32 7.69
N ALA A 117 -0.76 -2.68 8.61
CA ALA A 117 -0.33 -4.06 8.82
C ALA A 117 -1.24 -4.84 9.78
N LEU A 118 -2.22 -4.18 10.40
CA LEU A 118 -3.11 -4.78 11.38
C LEU A 118 -4.43 -5.22 10.72
N ASP A 119 -4.78 -6.49 10.89
CA ASP A 119 -6.07 -7.05 10.50
C ASP A 119 -7.02 -7.11 11.70
N ILE A 120 -8.28 -6.77 11.46
CA ILE A 120 -9.37 -7.08 12.38
C ILE A 120 -9.70 -8.56 12.25
N ASP A 121 -9.63 -9.27 13.36
CA ASP A 121 -10.02 -10.67 13.50
C ASP A 121 -10.98 -10.85 14.67
N HIS A 122 -11.72 -11.96 14.65
CA HIS A 122 -12.57 -12.33 15.76
C HIS A 122 -11.78 -13.10 16.83
N VAL A 123 -12.06 -12.81 18.11
CA VAL A 123 -11.47 -13.50 19.27
C VAL A 123 -11.95 -14.96 19.29
N ALA A 124 -13.26 -15.17 19.29
CA ALA A 124 -13.90 -16.43 19.00
C ALA A 124 -14.28 -16.51 17.51
N GLN A 125 -14.18 -17.69 16.90
CA GLN A 125 -14.58 -17.86 15.50
C GLN A 125 -15.98 -17.32 15.28
N TRP A 126 -16.17 -16.46 14.28
CA TRP A 126 -17.42 -15.75 14.04
C TRP A 126 -18.65 -16.67 13.94
N LYS A 127 -18.50 -17.89 13.41
CA LYS A 127 -19.59 -18.89 13.37
C LYS A 127 -20.02 -19.35 14.76
N ASP A 128 -19.05 -19.62 15.63
CA ASP A 128 -19.31 -20.03 17.01
C ASP A 128 -19.93 -18.86 17.77
N HIS A 129 -19.40 -17.64 17.58
CA HIS A 129 -19.98 -16.42 18.14
C HIS A 129 -21.43 -16.20 17.72
N PHE A 130 -21.77 -16.43 16.44
CA PHE A 130 -23.15 -16.27 15.97
C PHE A 130 -24.09 -17.29 16.61
N ALA A 131 -23.62 -18.53 16.80
CA ALA A 131 -24.38 -19.57 17.47
C ALA A 131 -24.61 -19.21 18.95
N ASP A 132 -23.58 -18.74 19.63
CA ASP A 132 -23.62 -18.32 21.04
C ASP A 132 -24.57 -17.11 21.22
N ARG A 133 -24.54 -16.13 20.30
CA ARG A 133 -25.46 -14.99 20.30
C ARG A 133 -26.88 -15.34 19.80
N GLY A 134 -27.09 -16.55 19.29
CA GLY A 134 -28.38 -17.00 18.79
C GLY A 134 -28.90 -16.22 17.57
N VAL A 135 -28.00 -15.76 16.69
CA VAL A 135 -28.30 -14.99 15.47
C VAL A 135 -29.38 -15.68 14.62
N LYS A 136 -30.41 -14.92 14.22
CA LYS A 136 -31.56 -15.42 13.45
C LYS A 136 -31.66 -14.84 12.04
N SER A 137 -31.22 -13.60 11.81
CA SER A 137 -31.31 -12.94 10.50
C SER A 137 -29.97 -12.46 9.97
N GLN A 138 -29.91 -12.14 8.68
CA GLN A 138 -28.71 -11.56 8.07
C GLN A 138 -28.30 -10.25 8.75
N ALA A 139 -29.25 -9.39 9.12
CA ALA A 139 -28.95 -8.16 9.84
C ALA A 139 -28.27 -8.45 11.19
N GLU A 140 -28.76 -9.44 11.94
CA GLU A 140 -28.14 -9.86 13.20
C GLU A 140 -26.78 -10.51 12.99
N ALA A 141 -26.59 -11.26 11.90
CA ALA A 141 -25.29 -11.80 11.52
C ALA A 141 -24.28 -10.67 11.24
N MET A 142 -24.68 -9.63 10.51
CA MET A 142 -23.83 -8.46 10.27
C MET A 142 -23.52 -7.72 11.58
N MET A 143 -24.49 -7.56 12.49
CA MET A 143 -24.25 -6.89 13.78
C MET A 143 -23.30 -7.73 14.65
N ALA A 144 -23.53 -9.03 14.78
CA ALA A 144 -22.65 -9.93 15.55
C ALA A 144 -21.25 -10.05 14.94
N TYR A 145 -21.10 -9.90 13.61
CA TYR A 145 -19.79 -9.84 12.97
C TYR A 145 -19.00 -8.59 13.36
N ASN A 146 -19.70 -7.53 13.74
CA ASN A 146 -19.17 -6.23 14.17
C ASN A 146 -19.26 -6.02 15.69
N ASP A 147 -19.49 -7.10 16.46
CA ASP A 147 -19.51 -7.07 17.92
C ASP A 147 -18.09 -6.80 18.44
N VAL A 148 -17.80 -5.56 18.83
CA VAL A 148 -16.43 -5.14 19.20
C VAL A 148 -15.87 -5.91 20.40
N ASP A 149 -16.74 -6.49 21.24
CA ASP A 149 -16.33 -7.35 22.35
C ASP A 149 -15.72 -8.68 21.88
N ASN A 150 -15.99 -9.09 20.64
CA ASN A 150 -15.42 -10.27 20.01
C ASN A 150 -14.39 -9.92 18.93
N LEU A 151 -13.90 -8.68 18.86
CA LEU A 151 -12.87 -8.27 17.90
C LEU A 151 -11.52 -8.06 18.57
N ARG A 152 -10.47 -8.20 17.76
CA ARG A 152 -9.08 -7.87 18.10
C ARG A 152 -8.34 -7.44 16.85
N LEU A 153 -7.20 -6.80 17.03
CA LEU A 153 -6.22 -6.62 15.96
C LEU A 153 -5.09 -7.64 16.05
N LEU A 154 -4.65 -8.11 14.89
CA LEU A 154 -3.50 -9.00 14.72
C LEU A 154 -2.62 -8.48 13.58
N PRO A 155 -1.30 -8.65 13.62
CA PRO A 155 -0.46 -8.45 12.44
C PRO A 155 -0.91 -9.36 11.30
N ALA A 156 -0.95 -8.86 10.08
CA ALA A 156 -1.50 -9.57 8.93
C ALA A 156 -0.89 -10.97 8.70
N PRO A 157 0.44 -11.19 8.84
CA PRO A 157 1.02 -12.53 8.72
C PRO A 157 0.53 -13.49 9.81
N VAL A 158 0.27 -13.00 11.02
CA VAL A 158 -0.31 -13.80 12.12
C VAL A 158 -1.75 -14.15 11.77
N ASN A 159 -2.56 -13.19 11.34
CA ASN A 159 -3.96 -13.44 11.01
C ASN A 159 -4.13 -14.45 9.85
N ARG A 160 -3.36 -14.28 8.77
CA ARG A 160 -3.39 -15.18 7.60
C ARG A 160 -2.97 -16.60 7.94
N ALA A 161 -2.05 -16.75 8.88
CA ALA A 161 -1.55 -18.04 9.34
C ALA A 161 -2.09 -18.43 10.71
N ARG A 162 -3.21 -17.86 11.15
CA ARG A 162 -3.66 -17.89 12.56
C ARG A 162 -3.58 -19.25 13.21
N ASP A 163 -4.18 -20.26 12.59
CA ASP A 163 -4.24 -21.61 13.14
C ASP A 163 -2.84 -22.28 13.20
N ALA A 164 -1.95 -21.92 12.28
CA ALA A 164 -0.57 -22.42 12.29
C ALA A 164 0.30 -21.63 13.29
N ALA A 165 0.16 -20.31 13.34
CA ALA A 165 0.86 -19.42 14.26
C ALA A 165 0.53 -19.77 15.71
N PHE A 166 -0.76 -19.84 16.04
CA PHE A 166 -1.21 -20.18 17.39
C PHE A 166 -0.91 -21.62 17.77
N ARG A 167 -0.90 -22.56 16.83
CA ARG A 167 -0.39 -23.91 17.13
C ARG A 167 1.06 -23.90 17.58
N VAL A 168 1.94 -23.14 16.90
CA VAL A 168 3.35 -23.02 17.32
C VAL A 168 3.43 -22.36 18.70
N LEU A 169 2.71 -21.25 18.88
CA LEU A 169 2.71 -20.49 20.13
C LEU A 169 2.17 -21.32 21.32
N GLU A 170 1.06 -22.03 21.16
CA GLU A 170 0.43 -22.85 22.20
C GLU A 170 1.26 -24.11 22.51
N THR A 171 1.93 -24.69 21.52
CA THR A 171 2.71 -25.92 21.71
C THR A 171 4.07 -25.64 22.33
N HIS A 172 4.75 -24.56 21.94
CA HIS A 172 6.14 -24.29 22.31
C HIS A 172 6.31 -23.09 23.27
N GLY A 173 5.35 -22.16 23.30
CA GLY A 173 5.41 -20.93 24.10
C GLY A 173 6.09 -19.75 23.40
N ALA A 174 5.83 -18.53 23.88
CA ALA A 174 6.31 -17.27 23.30
C ALA A 174 7.85 -17.10 23.37
N ASP A 175 8.52 -17.72 24.34
CA ASP A 175 9.97 -17.61 24.49
C ASP A 175 10.76 -18.69 23.72
N SER A 176 10.06 -19.60 23.05
CA SER A 176 10.65 -20.74 22.33
C SER A 176 11.45 -20.32 21.09
N GLN A 177 12.37 -21.19 20.68
CA GLN A 177 13.13 -20.98 19.44
C GLN A 177 12.23 -21.12 18.21
N GLU A 178 11.24 -22.01 18.27
CA GLU A 178 10.27 -22.25 17.22
C GLU A 178 9.40 -21.03 16.95
N TRP A 179 8.94 -20.36 18.01
CA TRP A 179 8.20 -19.11 17.87
C TRP A 179 9.10 -17.98 17.36
N LYS A 180 10.30 -17.83 17.91
CA LYS A 180 11.27 -16.82 17.46
C LYS A 180 11.62 -16.98 15.98
N GLN A 181 11.85 -18.21 15.52
CA GLN A 181 12.09 -18.49 14.10
C GLN A 181 10.88 -18.17 13.25
N TRP A 182 9.67 -18.55 13.70
CA TRP A 182 8.43 -18.25 12.98
C TRP A 182 8.22 -16.74 12.77
N VAL A 183 8.53 -15.95 13.81
CA VAL A 183 8.51 -14.48 13.79
C VAL A 183 9.59 -13.95 12.85
N GLU A 184 10.83 -14.40 12.99
CA GLU A 184 11.97 -13.97 12.15
C GLU A 184 11.68 -14.17 10.66
N ASP A 185 11.23 -15.36 10.26
CA ASP A 185 10.93 -15.71 8.86
C ASP A 185 9.91 -14.75 8.20
N ARG A 186 8.99 -14.19 9.00
CA ARG A 186 7.86 -13.39 8.51
C ARG A 186 8.07 -11.90 8.62
N PHE A 187 8.76 -11.44 9.66
CA PHE A 187 8.87 -10.02 9.98
C PHE A 187 10.27 -9.46 9.76
N ALA A 188 11.31 -10.27 9.88
CA ALA A 188 12.68 -9.76 9.80
C ALA A 188 13.05 -9.29 8.40
N PHE A 189 13.93 -8.31 8.33
CA PHE A 189 14.46 -7.83 7.06
C PHE A 189 15.89 -7.33 7.27
N ASP A 190 16.83 -7.94 6.54
CA ASP A 190 18.19 -7.45 6.46
C ASP A 190 18.38 -6.63 5.18
N PRO A 191 18.63 -5.31 5.25
CA PRO A 191 18.84 -4.47 4.08
C PRO A 191 20.14 -4.76 3.31
N LYS A 192 21.06 -5.54 3.89
CA LYS A 192 22.35 -5.91 3.28
C LYS A 192 22.30 -7.24 2.53
N SER A 193 21.26 -8.02 2.74
CA SER A 193 21.07 -9.30 2.06
C SER A 193 20.89 -9.09 0.55
N ASN A 194 21.61 -9.86 -0.26
CA ASN A 194 21.48 -9.82 -1.71
C ASN A 194 20.15 -10.46 -2.14
N ARG A 195 19.28 -9.68 -2.77
CA ARG A 195 17.98 -10.12 -3.30
C ARG A 195 18.02 -9.98 -4.83
N PRO A 196 18.26 -11.07 -5.58
CA PRO A 196 18.37 -10.98 -7.02
C PRO A 196 17.04 -10.52 -7.63
N GLY A 197 17.12 -9.65 -8.64
CA GLY A 197 15.94 -9.17 -9.37
C GLY A 197 15.20 -10.31 -10.09
N PHE A 198 13.90 -10.12 -10.29
CA PHE A 198 13.09 -11.01 -11.10
C PHE A 198 13.49 -10.91 -12.57
N ASP A 199 13.65 -12.06 -13.21
CA ASP A 199 14.00 -12.22 -14.61
C ASP A 199 12.82 -12.92 -15.32
N PRO A 200 12.06 -12.21 -16.16
CA PRO A 200 10.85 -12.75 -16.79
C PRO A 200 11.14 -13.94 -17.71
N ASP A 201 12.37 -14.09 -18.22
CA ASP A 201 12.71 -15.17 -19.15
C ASP A 201 12.94 -16.51 -18.44
N VAL A 202 13.30 -16.49 -17.15
CA VAL A 202 13.65 -17.70 -16.38
C VAL A 202 12.78 -17.93 -15.15
N ASP A 203 12.23 -16.87 -14.55
CA ASP A 203 11.42 -16.95 -13.34
C ASP A 203 9.91 -17.04 -13.65
N GLY A 204 9.52 -16.81 -14.91
CA GLY A 204 8.13 -16.99 -15.35
C GLY A 204 7.65 -18.43 -15.13
N ALA A 205 6.43 -18.58 -14.61
CA ALA A 205 5.91 -19.92 -14.37
C ALA A 205 5.65 -20.66 -15.69
N THR A 206 6.13 -21.90 -15.79
CA THR A 206 5.82 -22.75 -16.92
C THR A 206 4.33 -23.07 -16.96
N ARG A 207 3.64 -22.59 -17.99
CA ARG A 207 2.20 -22.82 -18.19
C ARG A 207 1.94 -24.29 -18.49
N LYS A 208 0.88 -24.85 -17.87
CA LYS A 208 0.51 -26.26 -18.03
C LYS A 208 -0.47 -26.40 -19.19
N ARG A 209 -0.53 -27.59 -19.80
CA ARG A 209 -1.53 -27.88 -20.85
C ARG A 209 -2.96 -27.50 -20.41
N THR A 210 -3.30 -27.78 -19.16
CA THR A 210 -4.61 -27.45 -18.58
C THR A 210 -4.91 -25.96 -18.50
N THR A 211 -3.91 -25.07 -18.47
CA THR A 211 -4.12 -23.62 -18.53
C THR A 211 -4.05 -23.08 -19.95
N MET A 212 -3.24 -23.69 -20.82
CA MET A 212 -3.12 -23.29 -22.23
C MET A 212 -4.34 -23.67 -23.07
N GLU A 213 -5.00 -24.79 -22.77
CA GLU A 213 -6.18 -25.26 -23.50
C GLU A 213 -7.50 -24.74 -22.91
N GLN A 214 -7.46 -24.13 -21.71
CA GLN A 214 -8.65 -23.58 -21.07
C GLN A 214 -8.91 -22.17 -21.63
N PRO A 215 -10.06 -21.92 -22.28
CA PRO A 215 -10.40 -20.58 -22.72
C PRO A 215 -10.63 -19.66 -21.51
N TRP A 216 -10.28 -18.40 -21.66
CA TRP A 216 -10.55 -17.35 -20.67
C TRP A 216 -11.19 -16.15 -21.36
N LYS A 217 -12.11 -15.49 -20.66
CA LYS A 217 -12.78 -14.27 -21.14
C LYS A 217 -12.75 -13.19 -20.06
N PRO A 218 -12.81 -11.91 -20.43
CA PRO A 218 -12.84 -10.80 -19.45
C PRO A 218 -13.89 -10.95 -18.35
N GLN A 219 -15.03 -11.58 -18.64
CA GLN A 219 -16.10 -11.81 -17.67
C GLN A 219 -15.72 -12.81 -16.55
N ASP A 220 -14.71 -13.64 -16.77
CA ASP A 220 -14.18 -14.56 -15.75
C ASP A 220 -13.38 -13.79 -14.67
N GLY A 221 -12.90 -12.58 -15.01
CA GLY A 221 -12.17 -11.69 -14.11
C GLY A 221 -10.92 -12.34 -13.50
N ARG A 222 -10.60 -11.95 -12.25
CA ARG A 222 -9.47 -12.50 -11.48
C ARG A 222 -9.71 -13.92 -10.96
N SER A 223 -10.91 -14.49 -11.16
CA SER A 223 -11.29 -15.76 -10.55
C SER A 223 -10.42 -16.91 -11.05
N GLY A 224 -9.71 -17.55 -10.12
CA GLY A 224 -8.81 -18.65 -10.45
C GLY A 224 -7.49 -18.23 -11.10
N LEU A 225 -7.16 -16.93 -11.11
CA LEU A 225 -5.83 -16.40 -11.33
C LEU A 225 -5.12 -16.23 -9.98
N SER A 226 -3.80 -16.37 -9.97
CA SER A 226 -2.98 -16.24 -8.77
C SER A 226 -1.58 -15.79 -9.14
N PHE A 227 -0.90 -15.16 -8.19
CA PHE A 227 0.50 -14.83 -8.35
C PHE A 227 1.36 -16.09 -8.41
N ASP A 228 2.33 -16.08 -9.32
CA ASP A 228 3.30 -17.15 -9.51
C ASP A 228 4.29 -17.18 -8.33
N ALA A 229 4.86 -18.35 -8.05
CA ALA A 229 5.72 -18.54 -6.88
C ALA A 229 6.96 -17.63 -6.90
N ALA A 230 7.56 -17.41 -8.07
CA ALA A 230 8.69 -16.50 -8.22
C ALA A 230 8.29 -15.02 -8.11
N VAL A 231 7.03 -14.67 -8.42
CA VAL A 231 6.47 -13.33 -8.16
C VAL A 231 6.33 -13.13 -6.65
N LEU A 232 5.70 -14.07 -5.94
CA LEU A 232 5.52 -14.02 -4.47
C LEU A 232 6.84 -14.11 -3.69
N GLY A 233 7.87 -14.71 -4.27
CA GLY A 233 9.18 -14.88 -3.65
C GLY A 233 10.19 -13.85 -4.15
N LYS A 234 10.75 -14.08 -5.34
CA LYS A 234 11.90 -13.35 -5.87
C LYS A 234 11.56 -11.90 -6.20
N TRP A 235 10.48 -11.67 -6.96
CA TRP A 235 10.04 -10.32 -7.32
C TRP A 235 9.65 -9.53 -6.08
N TYR A 236 8.81 -10.09 -5.21
CA TYR A 236 8.38 -9.43 -3.97
C TYR A 236 9.58 -9.01 -3.11
N GLN A 237 10.56 -9.89 -2.91
CA GLN A 237 11.75 -9.57 -2.11
C GLN A 237 12.63 -8.50 -2.77
N ALA A 238 12.82 -8.57 -4.09
CA ALA A 238 13.55 -7.53 -4.83
C ALA A 238 12.83 -6.17 -4.73
N LYS A 239 11.51 -6.13 -4.91
CA LYS A 239 10.72 -4.91 -4.74
C LYS A 239 10.70 -4.40 -3.32
N LEU A 240 10.63 -5.28 -2.32
CA LEU A 240 10.74 -4.88 -0.92
C LEU A 240 12.09 -4.20 -0.63
N GLN A 241 13.18 -4.66 -1.25
CA GLN A 241 14.49 -4.00 -1.16
C GLN A 241 14.48 -2.60 -1.80
N GLU A 242 13.83 -2.44 -2.95
CA GLU A 242 13.68 -1.14 -3.62
C GLU A 242 12.86 -0.16 -2.76
N CYS A 243 11.82 -0.65 -2.08
CA CYS A 243 10.96 0.14 -1.21
C CYS A 243 11.59 0.50 0.14
N TYR A 244 12.72 -0.10 0.52
CA TYR A 244 13.34 0.11 1.83
C TYR A 244 13.76 1.57 2.04
N ALA A 245 13.18 2.20 3.06
CA ALA A 245 13.41 3.61 3.38
C ALA A 245 14.49 3.81 4.45
N GLY A 246 14.60 2.88 5.39
CA GLY A 246 15.52 2.96 6.53
C GLY A 246 15.02 2.18 7.75
N GLU A 247 15.68 2.38 8.89
CA GLU A 247 15.30 1.78 10.17
C GLU A 247 15.06 2.85 11.21
N VAL A 248 14.11 2.61 12.11
CA VAL A 248 13.90 3.40 13.33
C VAL A 248 14.16 2.55 14.56
N GLU A 249 14.67 3.18 15.62
CA GLU A 249 14.83 2.53 16.92
C GLU A 249 13.56 2.72 17.75
N VAL A 250 12.99 1.61 18.22
CA VAL A 250 11.81 1.57 19.09
C VAL A 250 12.16 0.91 20.42
N ARG A 251 11.32 1.13 21.45
CA ARG A 251 11.56 0.56 22.78
C ARG A 251 10.41 -0.34 23.17
N HIS A 252 10.73 -1.59 23.49
CA HIS A 252 9.76 -2.54 24.02
C HIS A 252 8.99 -1.92 25.20
N PRO A 253 7.65 -1.92 25.20
CA PRO A 253 6.87 -1.16 26.19
C PRO A 253 7.11 -1.60 27.64
N GLN A 254 7.30 -2.91 27.85
CA GLN A 254 7.50 -3.50 29.17
C GLN A 254 8.98 -3.53 29.62
N THR A 255 9.90 -3.98 28.77
CA THR A 255 11.32 -4.16 29.16
C THR A 255 12.18 -2.91 28.92
N GLY A 256 11.74 -2.01 28.03
CA GLY A 256 12.51 -0.85 27.59
C GLY A 256 13.65 -1.19 26.61
N ASP A 257 13.79 -2.47 26.24
CA ASP A 257 14.80 -2.94 25.30
C ASP A 257 14.62 -2.28 23.94
N LYS A 258 15.74 -1.92 23.32
CA LYS A 258 15.74 -1.27 22.02
C LYS A 258 15.75 -2.31 20.92
N SER A 259 14.85 -2.16 19.96
CA SER A 259 14.86 -2.91 18.71
C SER A 259 14.81 -1.96 17.52
N LYS A 260 15.21 -2.47 16.36
CA LYS A 260 15.14 -1.73 15.11
C LYS A 260 13.97 -2.23 14.28
N VAL A 261 13.22 -1.29 13.72
CA VAL A 261 12.10 -1.60 12.83
C VAL A 261 12.43 -1.06 11.45
N PRO A 262 12.54 -1.92 10.43
CA PRO A 262 12.71 -1.50 9.04
C PRO A 262 11.41 -0.90 8.52
N LEU A 263 11.54 0.23 7.83
CA LEU A 263 10.43 0.98 7.24
C LEU A 263 10.58 1.02 5.72
N PHE A 264 9.44 1.07 5.05
CA PHE A 264 9.35 0.99 3.60
C PHE A 264 8.36 2.02 3.06
N PHE A 265 8.62 2.51 1.86
CA PHE A 265 7.66 3.35 1.15
C PHE A 265 6.63 2.51 0.40
N CYS A 266 5.36 2.80 0.62
CA CYS A 266 4.27 2.32 -0.22
C CYS A 266 4.44 2.87 -1.65
N GLN A 267 4.44 2.01 -2.68
CA GLN A 267 4.66 2.45 -4.05
C GLN A 267 3.48 3.27 -4.60
N ALA A 268 2.27 3.07 -4.06
CA ALA A 268 1.09 3.82 -4.48
C ALA A 268 0.92 5.15 -3.73
N SER A 269 1.05 5.16 -2.40
CA SER A 269 0.81 6.37 -1.59
C SER A 269 2.08 7.14 -1.20
N GLY A 270 3.25 6.51 -1.29
CA GLY A 270 4.52 7.05 -0.79
C GLY A 270 4.60 7.15 0.74
N GLN A 271 3.61 6.64 1.48
CA GLN A 271 3.62 6.63 2.93
C GLN A 271 4.58 5.58 3.48
N LEU A 272 5.13 5.83 4.68
CA LEU A 272 5.95 4.86 5.38
C LEU A 272 5.07 3.77 6.01
N CYS A 273 5.47 2.52 5.86
CA CYS A 273 4.81 1.36 6.47
C CYS A 273 5.83 0.29 6.89
N THR A 274 5.38 -0.71 7.63
CA THR A 274 6.17 -1.91 7.94
C THR A 274 6.05 -2.95 6.83
N ARG A 275 7.03 -3.86 6.73
CA ARG A 275 7.11 -4.90 5.67
C ARG A 275 5.79 -5.64 5.47
N ASP A 276 5.13 -5.96 6.57
CA ASP A 276 3.95 -6.80 6.63
C ASP A 276 2.63 -6.06 6.30
N ALA A 277 2.71 -4.75 6.06
CA ALA A 277 1.63 -3.96 5.50
C ALA A 277 1.43 -4.21 4.00
N PHE A 278 2.37 -4.85 3.30
CA PHE A 278 2.32 -4.96 1.84
C PHE A 278 1.48 -6.12 1.32
N ASP A 279 0.67 -5.81 0.31
CA ASP A 279 0.16 -6.76 -0.68
C ASP A 279 0.75 -6.44 -2.07
N ILE A 280 0.67 -7.43 -2.98
CA ILE A 280 0.96 -7.22 -4.40
C ILE A 280 -0.34 -6.78 -5.07
N ASP A 281 -0.28 -5.67 -5.77
CA ASP A 281 -1.38 -5.12 -6.56
C ASP A 281 -0.92 -4.76 -7.97
N HIS A 282 -1.88 -4.56 -8.87
CA HIS A 282 -1.62 -4.12 -10.23
C HIS A 282 -1.61 -2.59 -10.31
N GLU A 283 -0.69 -1.99 -11.08
CA GLU A 283 -0.71 -0.55 -11.36
C GLU A 283 -1.93 -0.19 -12.22
N ILE A 284 -2.16 -0.98 -13.28
CA ILE A 284 -3.37 -0.98 -14.09
C ILE A 284 -4.23 -2.16 -13.65
N PRO A 285 -5.44 -1.93 -13.11
CA PRO A 285 -6.32 -3.01 -12.66
C PRO A 285 -6.56 -4.06 -13.73
N PHE A 286 -6.55 -5.33 -13.32
CA PHE A 286 -6.75 -6.44 -14.24
C PHE A 286 -8.12 -6.39 -14.96
N GLU A 287 -9.12 -5.75 -14.36
CA GLU A 287 -10.44 -5.49 -14.94
C GLU A 287 -10.38 -4.55 -16.15
N LEU A 288 -9.34 -3.73 -16.28
CA LEU A 288 -9.08 -2.89 -17.46
C LEU A 288 -8.15 -3.59 -18.44
N LEU A 289 -7.11 -4.27 -17.93
CA LEU A 289 -6.14 -5.01 -18.74
C LEU A 289 -6.79 -6.17 -19.51
N GLY A 290 -7.60 -7.00 -18.83
CA GLY A 290 -8.21 -8.20 -19.42
C GLY A 290 -9.05 -7.92 -20.67
N PRO A 291 -9.98 -6.95 -20.67
CA PRO A 291 -10.69 -6.52 -21.86
C PRO A 291 -9.78 -6.04 -22.99
N GLU A 292 -8.69 -5.32 -22.67
CA GLU A 292 -7.74 -4.85 -23.67
C GLU A 292 -6.95 -6.00 -24.29
N MET A 293 -6.43 -6.93 -23.48
CA MET A 293 -5.79 -8.16 -23.95
C MET A 293 -6.70 -8.92 -24.92
N ALA A 294 -8.00 -8.98 -24.65
CA ALA A 294 -8.96 -9.68 -25.50
C ALA A 294 -9.17 -9.01 -26.87
N LYS A 295 -8.98 -7.69 -26.99
CA LYS A 295 -9.05 -6.98 -28.30
C LYS A 295 -7.90 -7.35 -29.22
N HIS A 296 -6.74 -7.64 -28.64
CA HIS A 296 -5.52 -8.02 -29.36
C HIS A 296 -5.36 -9.54 -29.50
N ALA A 297 -6.27 -10.31 -28.91
CA ALA A 297 -6.28 -11.75 -29.04
C ALA A 297 -6.56 -12.18 -30.50
N GLY A 298 -5.79 -13.14 -30.99
CA GLY A 298 -5.99 -13.71 -32.32
C GLY A 298 -7.31 -14.48 -32.43
N ARG A 299 -7.54 -15.14 -33.58
CA ARG A 299 -8.77 -15.91 -33.84
C ARG A 299 -9.08 -17.01 -32.81
N GLY A 300 -8.09 -17.45 -32.03
CA GLY A 300 -8.23 -18.43 -30.95
C GLY A 300 -8.76 -17.86 -29.63
N GLY A 301 -8.85 -16.52 -29.48
CA GLY A 301 -9.16 -15.88 -28.20
C GLY A 301 -8.02 -15.99 -27.19
N LEU A 302 -8.30 -15.61 -25.94
CA LEU A 302 -7.37 -15.78 -24.82
C LEU A 302 -7.55 -17.14 -24.16
N SER A 303 -6.44 -17.76 -23.78
CA SER A 303 -6.40 -18.87 -22.84
C SER A 303 -6.24 -18.38 -21.40
N LYS A 304 -6.46 -19.26 -20.44
CA LYS A 304 -6.17 -19.00 -19.02
C LYS A 304 -4.66 -18.78 -18.79
N ALA A 305 -3.79 -19.38 -19.62
CA ALA A 305 -2.36 -19.13 -19.57
C ALA A 305 -2.05 -17.66 -19.91
N ASP A 306 -2.64 -17.13 -20.99
CA ASP A 306 -2.46 -15.71 -21.37
C ASP A 306 -2.93 -14.77 -20.26
N ALA A 307 -4.09 -15.07 -19.65
CA ALA A 307 -4.61 -14.31 -18.52
C ALA A 307 -3.70 -14.38 -17.29
N LEU A 308 -3.11 -15.55 -16.99
CA LEU A 308 -2.12 -15.70 -15.92
C LEU A 308 -0.83 -14.93 -16.21
N ASP A 309 -0.37 -14.89 -17.46
CA ASP A 309 0.79 -14.10 -17.88
C ASP A 309 0.55 -12.61 -17.67
N GLY A 310 -0.59 -12.07 -18.14
CA GLY A 310 -0.96 -10.68 -17.89
C GLY A 310 -1.17 -10.37 -16.40
N TYR A 311 -1.70 -11.30 -15.63
CA TYR A 311 -1.88 -11.14 -14.17
C TYR A 311 -0.56 -11.15 -13.40
N ASN A 312 0.47 -11.79 -13.95
CA ASN A 312 1.80 -11.92 -13.34
C ASN A 312 2.86 -11.02 -14.01
N ASP A 313 2.45 -10.14 -14.92
CA ASP A 313 3.36 -9.22 -15.58
C ASP A 313 3.94 -8.24 -14.57
N THR A 314 5.18 -8.50 -14.17
CA THR A 314 5.90 -7.71 -13.17
C THR A 314 6.12 -6.25 -13.53
N SER A 315 5.94 -5.87 -14.80
CA SER A 315 5.96 -4.45 -15.22
C SER A 315 4.70 -3.69 -14.82
N ASN A 316 3.61 -4.42 -14.52
CA ASN A 316 2.33 -3.88 -14.06
C ASN A 316 2.07 -4.21 -12.58
N LEU A 317 3.06 -4.69 -11.83
CA LEU A 317 2.91 -5.00 -10.40
C LEU A 317 3.58 -3.96 -9.51
N ARG A 318 2.99 -3.73 -8.34
CA ARG A 318 3.52 -2.86 -7.29
C ARG A 318 3.21 -3.43 -5.90
N LEU A 319 4.02 -3.06 -4.92
CA LEU A 319 3.81 -3.26 -3.50
C LEU A 319 3.00 -2.09 -2.94
N VAL A 320 1.81 -2.42 -2.45
CA VAL A 320 0.84 -1.45 -1.95
C VAL A 320 0.52 -1.78 -0.50
N ALA A 321 0.57 -0.77 0.37
CA ALA A 321 0.13 -0.91 1.74
C ALA A 321 -1.37 -1.25 1.77
N ARG A 322 -1.79 -2.13 2.66
CA ARG A 322 -3.15 -2.70 2.61
C ARG A 322 -4.27 -1.69 2.87
N GLY A 323 -4.00 -0.63 3.63
CA GLY A 323 -4.93 0.50 3.76
C GLY A 323 -5.24 1.14 2.40
N VAL A 324 -4.22 1.29 1.55
CA VAL A 324 -4.28 1.87 0.21
C VAL A 324 -4.90 0.90 -0.81
N ASN A 325 -4.61 -0.40 -0.70
CA ASN A 325 -5.15 -1.44 -1.57
C ASN A 325 -6.67 -1.63 -1.39
N SER A 326 -7.19 -1.33 -0.20
CA SER A 326 -8.60 -1.56 0.13
C SER A 326 -9.55 -0.50 -0.40
N SER A 327 -9.05 0.68 -0.79
CA SER A 327 -9.90 1.82 -1.11
C SER A 327 -10.20 1.98 -2.61
N HIS A 328 -9.54 1.24 -3.51
CA HIS A 328 -9.61 1.44 -4.98
C HIS A 328 -9.21 2.84 -5.49
N ASP A 329 -9.06 3.81 -4.58
CA ASP A 329 -8.69 5.22 -4.79
C ASP A 329 -7.39 5.42 -5.59
N PHE A 330 -6.47 4.46 -5.48
CA PHE A 330 -5.13 4.53 -6.08
C PHE A 330 -5.01 3.65 -7.33
N GLU A 331 -6.13 3.13 -7.85
CA GLU A 331 -6.19 2.48 -9.15
C GLU A 331 -6.12 3.52 -10.26
N ILE A 332 -5.29 3.27 -11.27
CA ILE A 332 -5.11 4.18 -12.40
C ILE A 332 -5.91 3.62 -13.60
N GLN A 333 -6.69 4.47 -14.27
CA GLN A 333 -7.41 4.13 -15.49
C GLN A 333 -6.46 4.08 -16.69
N ALA A 334 -6.95 3.57 -17.83
CA ALA A 334 -6.15 3.46 -19.06
C ALA A 334 -5.60 4.81 -19.59
N SER A 335 -6.13 5.95 -19.12
CA SER A 335 -5.63 7.30 -19.45
C SER A 335 -4.43 7.74 -18.61
N GLY A 336 -4.09 7.03 -17.53
CA GLY A 336 -3.07 7.46 -16.56
C GLY A 336 -3.62 8.27 -15.38
N ASP A 337 -4.93 8.48 -15.31
CA ASP A 337 -5.60 9.20 -14.20
C ASP A 337 -6.11 8.24 -13.12
N TYR A 338 -6.21 8.71 -11.87
CA TYR A 338 -6.86 7.95 -10.80
C TYR A 338 -8.32 7.64 -11.12
N ARG A 339 -8.78 6.46 -10.73
CA ARG A 339 -10.12 5.95 -11.00
C ARG A 339 -11.21 6.80 -10.34
N ASP A 340 -10.93 7.34 -9.16
CA ASP A 340 -11.82 8.27 -8.47
C ASP A 340 -11.47 9.72 -8.78
N GLU A 341 -12.29 10.38 -9.60
CA GLU A 341 -12.18 11.82 -9.92
C GLU A 341 -12.26 12.74 -8.69
N LYS A 342 -12.65 12.21 -7.52
CA LYS A 342 -12.87 12.96 -6.28
C LYS A 342 -11.68 13.05 -5.35
N ILE A 343 -10.61 12.32 -5.60
CA ILE A 343 -9.44 12.34 -4.72
C ILE A 343 -8.42 13.30 -5.32
N ALA A 344 -8.58 14.58 -4.94
CA ALA A 344 -7.51 15.53 -5.14
C ALA A 344 -6.27 15.02 -4.37
N PRO A 345 -5.05 15.11 -4.95
CA PRO A 345 -3.83 14.83 -4.20
C PRO A 345 -3.83 15.65 -2.90
N GLU A 346 -3.49 15.01 -1.78
CA GLU A 346 -3.41 15.66 -0.47
C GLU A 346 -2.60 16.96 -0.59
N LYS A 347 -3.21 18.10 -0.23
CA LYS A 347 -2.58 19.42 -0.37
C LYS A 347 -1.68 19.69 0.83
N ARG A 348 -0.57 20.39 0.58
CA ARG A 348 0.35 20.83 1.63
C ARG A 348 -0.40 21.62 2.72
N GLY A 349 -0.49 21.04 3.92
CA GLY A 349 -1.13 21.67 5.07
C GLY A 349 -2.66 21.48 5.14
N GLU A 350 -3.24 20.59 4.34
CA GLU A 350 -4.67 20.23 4.40
C GLU A 350 -5.11 19.76 5.79
N PHE A 351 -4.23 19.05 6.50
CA PHE A 351 -4.46 18.62 7.89
C PHE A 351 -3.99 19.64 8.95
N LYS A 352 -3.61 20.87 8.56
CA LYS A 352 -3.16 21.90 9.50
C LYS A 352 -4.34 22.38 10.35
N GLY A 353 -4.38 21.94 11.61
CA GLY A 353 -5.49 22.22 12.53
C GLY A 353 -6.49 21.06 12.69
N PHE A 354 -6.25 19.93 12.00
CA PHE A 354 -7.05 18.70 12.15
C PHE A 354 -7.09 18.21 13.60
N LEU A 355 -5.97 18.32 14.32
CA LEU A 355 -5.91 18.13 15.77
C LEU A 355 -6.31 19.43 16.50
N GLY A 356 -7.61 19.76 16.49
CA GLY A 356 -8.16 20.95 17.13
C GLY A 356 -7.77 21.13 18.61
N GLU A 357 -7.75 22.38 19.09
CA GLU A 357 -7.49 22.72 20.50
C GLU A 357 -8.71 22.50 21.41
N GLU A 358 -9.90 22.36 20.83
CA GLU A 358 -11.14 22.13 21.58
C GLU A 358 -11.62 20.68 21.39
N GLY A 359 -11.54 19.89 22.46
CA GLY A 359 -12.30 18.64 22.62
C GLY A 359 -11.67 17.32 22.17
N GLY A 360 -10.42 17.28 21.67
CA GLY A 360 -9.83 16.03 21.13
C GLY A 360 -9.40 14.97 22.17
N LEU A 361 -9.00 13.79 21.69
CA LEU A 361 -9.14 12.49 22.37
C LEU A 361 -7.89 11.66 22.65
N LEU A 362 -6.75 12.11 22.17
CA LEU A 362 -5.49 11.43 22.43
C LEU A 362 -4.96 11.93 23.80
N SER A 363 -4.21 11.09 24.52
CA SER A 363 -3.55 11.55 25.76
C SER A 363 -2.74 12.81 25.46
N PRO A 364 -2.58 13.77 26.39
CA PRO A 364 -1.79 14.97 26.12
C PRO A 364 -0.41 14.66 25.52
N GLN A 365 0.19 13.56 25.96
CA GLN A 365 1.45 13.02 25.45
C GLN A 365 1.32 12.51 24.00
N LEU A 366 0.29 11.73 23.67
CA LEU A 366 0.06 11.22 22.32
C LEU A 366 -0.38 12.34 21.35
N LYS A 367 -1.18 13.31 21.79
CA LYS A 367 -1.47 14.55 21.04
C LYS A 367 -0.20 15.32 20.75
N GLN A 368 0.66 15.46 21.74
CA GLN A 368 1.93 16.16 21.58
C GLN A 368 2.82 15.40 20.59
N GLN A 369 2.92 14.08 20.70
CA GLN A 369 3.64 13.25 19.74
C GLN A 369 3.07 13.37 18.33
N LEU A 370 1.75 13.26 18.14
CA LEU A 370 1.10 13.41 16.84
C LEU A 370 1.22 14.83 16.28
N ARG A 371 1.22 15.87 17.12
CA ARG A 371 1.49 17.25 16.71
C ARG A 371 2.96 17.45 16.33
N GLU A 372 3.88 16.82 17.05
CA GLU A 372 5.31 16.83 16.72
C GLU A 372 5.57 16.07 15.42
N LEU A 373 4.95 14.89 15.23
CA LEU A 373 4.97 14.10 13.99
C LEU A 373 4.36 14.88 12.83
N GLY A 374 3.21 15.53 13.00
CA GLY A 374 2.55 16.34 11.97
C GLY A 374 3.30 17.65 11.65
N ARG A 375 3.98 18.26 12.63
CA ARG A 375 4.88 19.42 12.40
C ARG A 375 6.19 19.01 11.72
N SER A 376 6.65 17.81 11.98
CA SER A 376 7.83 17.17 11.39
C SER A 376 7.47 16.26 10.22
N TYR A 377 6.24 16.34 9.69
CA TYR A 377 5.82 15.76 8.43
C TYR A 377 6.13 16.82 7.35
N PRO A 378 7.36 16.90 6.81
CA PRO A 378 7.44 17.34 5.44
C PRO A 378 6.59 16.31 4.71
N SER A 379 5.52 16.72 4.02
CA SER A 379 5.16 16.01 2.80
C SER A 379 6.49 15.94 2.05
N PRO A 380 7.14 14.76 1.95
CA PRO A 380 8.39 14.67 1.23
C PRO A 380 8.06 15.26 -0.13
N GLN A 381 8.83 16.26 -0.57
CA GLN A 381 8.63 16.77 -1.90
C GLN A 381 9.08 15.61 -2.80
N GLN A 382 8.15 14.71 -3.11
CA GLN A 382 8.42 13.44 -3.78
C GLN A 382 9.10 13.81 -5.09
N LEU A 383 10.37 13.46 -5.20
CA LEU A 383 11.19 13.75 -6.36
C LEU A 383 10.87 12.75 -7.44
N MET A 384 11.08 13.09 -8.71
CA MET A 384 10.94 12.10 -9.78
C MET A 384 11.90 10.91 -9.67
N SER A 385 12.94 10.98 -8.82
CA SER A 385 13.76 9.83 -8.46
C SER A 385 13.09 8.88 -7.48
N ASP A 386 12.02 9.32 -6.83
CA ASP A 386 11.25 8.51 -5.89
C ASP A 386 10.29 7.62 -6.69
N PHE A 387 10.31 6.33 -6.37
CA PHE A 387 9.48 5.34 -7.03
C PHE A 387 7.98 5.70 -6.89
N GLY A 388 7.19 5.49 -7.95
CA GLY A 388 5.75 5.79 -7.97
C GLY A 388 5.41 7.22 -8.41
N GLN A 389 6.41 8.07 -8.64
CA GLN A 389 6.20 9.36 -9.29
C GLN A 389 6.06 9.19 -10.81
N PRO A 390 5.22 10.01 -11.50
CA PRO A 390 5.09 9.98 -12.96
C PRO A 390 6.43 10.07 -13.72
N GLY A 391 7.45 10.66 -13.09
CA GLY A 391 8.78 10.83 -13.68
C GLY A 391 9.76 9.70 -13.45
N TYR A 392 9.42 8.71 -12.62
CA TYR A 392 10.38 7.70 -12.18
C TYR A 392 10.92 6.84 -13.32
N GLY A 393 10.03 6.35 -14.20
CA GLY A 393 10.42 5.57 -15.39
C GLY A 393 11.37 6.35 -16.31
N PRO A 394 10.97 7.53 -16.85
CA PRO A 394 11.84 8.34 -17.69
C PRO A 394 13.14 8.78 -17.00
N TYR A 395 13.10 9.10 -15.70
CA TYR A 395 14.29 9.46 -14.92
C TYR A 395 15.28 8.30 -14.83
N THR A 396 14.83 7.11 -14.45
CA THR A 396 15.70 5.93 -14.32
C THR A 396 16.25 5.46 -15.67
N GLN A 397 15.46 5.56 -16.74
CA GLN A 397 15.95 5.33 -18.11
C GLN A 397 17.06 6.33 -18.47
N ALA A 398 16.83 7.64 -18.29
CA ALA A 398 17.82 8.66 -18.58
C ALA A 398 19.09 8.47 -17.76
N LEU A 399 18.97 8.22 -16.46
CA LEU A 399 20.10 8.02 -15.56
C LEU A 399 20.90 6.78 -15.95
N GLY A 400 20.25 5.64 -16.15
CA GLY A 400 20.91 4.38 -16.51
C GLY A 400 21.64 4.45 -17.84
N LYS A 401 21.09 5.18 -18.84
CA LYS A 401 21.77 5.40 -20.12
C LYS A 401 22.90 6.42 -20.01
N LEU A 402 22.71 7.48 -19.23
CA LEU A 402 23.74 8.50 -18.99
C LEU A 402 24.98 7.90 -18.31
N GLU A 403 24.80 7.01 -17.33
CA GLU A 403 25.89 6.34 -16.60
C GLU A 403 26.76 5.43 -17.49
N GLN A 404 26.23 4.99 -18.63
CA GLN A 404 26.96 4.19 -19.62
C GLN A 404 27.83 5.04 -20.55
N THR A 405 27.71 6.36 -20.50
CA THR A 405 28.46 7.29 -21.36
C THR A 405 29.73 7.80 -20.67
N SER A 406 30.77 8.10 -21.45
CA SER A 406 32.01 8.69 -20.93
C SER A 406 31.78 10.07 -20.31
N PHE A 407 30.90 10.88 -20.88
CA PHE A 407 30.59 12.22 -20.35
C PHE A 407 29.73 12.16 -19.08
N GLY A 408 28.82 11.20 -18.95
CA GLY A 408 28.08 10.96 -17.72
C GLY A 408 28.97 10.46 -16.59
N GLN A 409 29.97 9.62 -16.90
CA GLN A 409 30.97 9.17 -15.93
C GLN A 409 31.88 10.31 -15.44
N ALA A 410 32.09 11.35 -16.25
CA ALA A 410 32.85 12.53 -15.87
C ALA A 410 32.07 13.52 -14.97
N MET A 411 30.76 13.36 -14.83
CA MET A 411 29.91 14.17 -13.95
C MET A 411 29.97 13.67 -12.50
N THR A 412 29.67 14.55 -11.55
CA THR A 412 29.34 14.15 -10.17
C THR A 412 28.00 13.40 -10.13
N ALA A 413 27.74 12.65 -9.05
CA ALA A 413 26.44 11.98 -8.87
C ALA A 413 25.26 12.97 -8.89
N GLN A 414 25.45 14.16 -8.31
CA GLN A 414 24.44 15.22 -8.32
C GLN A 414 24.19 15.75 -9.74
N GLU A 415 25.24 16.03 -10.51
CA GLU A 415 25.12 16.50 -11.89
C GLU A 415 24.46 15.44 -12.78
N ARG A 416 24.81 14.16 -12.63
CA ARG A 416 24.13 13.07 -13.33
C ARG A 416 22.64 13.04 -13.02
N SER A 417 22.29 13.12 -11.74
CA SER A 417 20.89 13.14 -11.30
C SER A 417 20.14 14.34 -11.86
N ASN A 418 20.76 15.53 -11.88
CA ASN A 418 20.15 16.73 -12.43
C ASN A 418 19.91 16.60 -13.95
N VAL A 419 20.93 16.16 -14.70
CA VAL A 419 20.84 15.96 -16.16
C VAL A 419 19.79 14.90 -16.50
N ALA A 420 19.78 13.77 -15.79
CA ALA A 420 18.78 12.73 -15.99
C ALA A 420 17.36 13.27 -15.74
N GLY A 421 17.17 14.08 -14.70
CA GLY A 421 15.88 14.72 -14.41
C GLY A 421 15.44 15.68 -15.51
N THR A 422 16.34 16.50 -16.05
CA THR A 422 16.01 17.41 -17.16
C THR A 422 15.67 16.65 -18.44
N LEU A 423 16.38 15.57 -18.75
CA LEU A 423 16.08 14.72 -19.91
C LEU A 423 14.74 13.99 -19.75
N ALA A 424 14.41 13.54 -18.54
CA ALA A 424 13.13 12.92 -18.23
C ALA A 424 11.94 13.88 -18.45
N VAL A 425 12.08 15.14 -18.02
CA VAL A 425 11.09 16.20 -18.29
C VAL A 425 10.90 16.41 -19.79
N ALA A 426 11.99 16.56 -20.53
CA ALA A 426 11.94 16.77 -21.98
C ALA A 426 11.31 15.57 -22.69
N ALA A 427 11.73 14.35 -22.38
CA ALA A 427 11.19 13.14 -22.99
C ALA A 427 9.69 12.98 -22.71
N THR A 428 9.25 13.26 -21.48
CA THR A 428 7.82 13.19 -21.11
C THR A 428 6.99 14.23 -21.85
N HIS A 429 7.48 15.46 -21.97
CA HIS A 429 6.81 16.53 -22.72
C HIS A 429 6.55 16.13 -24.19
N PHE A 430 7.52 15.46 -24.82
CA PHE A 430 7.44 15.05 -26.21
C PHE A 430 6.97 13.60 -26.42
N ARG A 431 6.56 12.90 -25.35
CA ARG A 431 6.08 11.50 -25.36
C ARG A 431 7.09 10.52 -25.98
N LEU A 432 8.36 10.68 -25.61
CA LEU A 432 9.46 9.83 -26.06
C LEU A 432 9.91 8.86 -24.96
N SER A 433 10.21 7.61 -25.33
CA SER A 433 11.02 6.72 -24.49
C SER A 433 12.51 7.06 -24.63
N ILE A 434 13.32 6.71 -23.63
CA ILE A 434 14.76 7.03 -23.62
C ILE A 434 15.57 5.73 -23.78
N ASP A 435 15.96 5.44 -25.02
CA ASP A 435 16.77 4.26 -25.36
C ASP A 435 18.27 4.57 -25.29
N HIS A 436 18.64 5.81 -25.61
CA HIS A 436 20.01 6.32 -25.58
C HIS A 436 20.09 7.75 -25.03
N VAL A 437 21.25 8.07 -24.45
CA VAL A 437 21.64 9.42 -24.04
C VAL A 437 22.95 9.78 -24.73
N ALA A 438 23.02 10.97 -25.33
CA ALA A 438 24.20 11.44 -26.07
C ALA A 438 24.52 12.90 -25.74
N GLN A 439 25.72 13.35 -26.12
CA GLN A 439 26.14 14.75 -26.02
C GLN A 439 26.58 15.25 -27.41
N SER A 440 26.36 16.53 -27.70
CA SER A 440 26.90 17.15 -28.92
C SER A 440 28.42 17.21 -28.87
N ASP A 441 29.07 17.24 -30.04
CA ASP A 441 30.53 17.31 -30.15
C ASP A 441 31.14 18.54 -29.45
N ASP A 442 30.40 19.65 -29.41
CA ASP A 442 30.80 20.89 -28.70
C ASP A 442 30.49 20.86 -27.19
N GLY A 443 29.88 19.78 -26.70
CA GLY A 443 29.50 19.59 -25.31
C GLY A 443 28.31 20.42 -24.83
N THR A 444 27.71 21.25 -25.68
CA THR A 444 26.69 22.23 -25.29
C THR A 444 25.30 21.64 -25.09
N ARG A 445 25.01 20.47 -25.67
CA ARG A 445 23.69 19.82 -25.61
C ARG A 445 23.80 18.39 -25.16
N VAL A 446 22.82 17.97 -24.38
CA VAL A 446 22.56 16.56 -24.04
C VAL A 446 21.25 16.13 -24.67
N PHE A 447 21.21 14.91 -25.19
CA PHE A 447 20.09 14.36 -25.96
C PHE A 447 19.50 13.15 -25.24
N ALA A 448 18.17 13.05 -25.23
CA ALA A 448 17.45 11.80 -25.02
C ALA A 448 16.90 11.32 -26.36
N ILE A 449 17.17 10.06 -26.70
CA ILE A 449 16.98 9.50 -28.03
C ILE A 449 16.13 8.23 -27.93
N GLN A 450 15.10 8.15 -28.77
CA GLN A 450 14.26 6.97 -28.95
C GLN A 450 14.68 6.21 -30.22
N GLY A 451 14.85 4.90 -30.12
CA GLY A 451 15.16 4.00 -31.24
C GLY A 451 16.66 3.92 -31.62
N ASP A 452 16.93 3.41 -32.83
CA ASP A 452 18.30 3.31 -33.38
C ASP A 452 18.83 4.70 -33.72
N PRO A 453 20.02 5.09 -33.19
CA PRO A 453 20.73 6.35 -33.45
C PRO A 453 20.75 6.88 -34.89
N LYS A 454 20.48 6.05 -35.90
CA LYS A 454 20.44 6.41 -37.32
C LYS A 454 19.08 6.87 -37.85
N ASN A 455 17.96 6.64 -37.14
CA ASN A 455 16.58 6.96 -37.55
C ASN A 455 15.75 7.66 -36.44
N ASN A 456 16.40 8.51 -35.63
CA ASN A 456 15.88 8.91 -34.31
C ASN A 456 14.76 9.93 -34.29
N GLN A 457 13.90 9.77 -33.28
CA GLN A 457 13.28 10.89 -32.58
C GLN A 457 14.14 11.26 -31.37
N PHE A 458 14.44 12.55 -31.20
CA PHE A 458 15.26 13.01 -30.08
C PHE A 458 14.75 14.33 -29.52
N VAL A 459 15.00 14.52 -28.23
CA VAL A 459 14.88 15.81 -27.54
C VAL A 459 16.22 16.17 -26.95
N TRP A 460 16.43 17.46 -26.70
CA TRP A 460 17.69 17.93 -26.15
C TRP A 460 17.46 18.98 -25.07
N ALA A 461 18.45 19.10 -24.18
CA ALA A 461 18.56 20.16 -23.20
C ALA A 461 19.96 20.79 -23.26
N ASP A 462 20.06 22.05 -22.84
CA ASP A 462 21.35 22.70 -22.65
C ASP A 462 22.12 21.96 -21.55
N ALA A 463 23.36 21.53 -21.85
CA ALA A 463 24.13 20.67 -20.96
C ALA A 463 24.51 21.36 -19.65
N GLN A 464 24.76 22.68 -19.68
CA GLN A 464 25.15 23.41 -18.48
C GLN A 464 23.94 23.76 -17.61
N GLY A 465 22.83 24.15 -18.24
CA GLY A 465 21.55 24.32 -17.58
C GLY A 465 21.06 23.03 -16.92
N ALA A 466 21.15 21.90 -17.63
CA ALA A 466 20.74 20.59 -17.12
C ALA A 466 21.55 20.13 -15.90
N LYS A 467 22.85 20.47 -15.82
CA LYS A 467 23.67 20.20 -14.64
C LYS A 467 23.27 21.03 -13.42
N GLN A 468 22.80 22.26 -13.64
CA GLN A 468 22.46 23.21 -12.57
C GLN A 468 21.01 23.09 -12.08
N GLN A 469 20.11 22.59 -12.93
CA GLN A 469 18.71 22.40 -12.56
C GLN A 469 18.57 21.27 -11.55
N SER A 470 18.15 21.61 -10.33
CA SER A 470 17.96 20.60 -9.28
C SER A 470 16.88 19.60 -9.67
N LEU A 471 17.04 18.37 -9.18
CA LEU A 471 16.01 17.33 -9.36
C LEU A 471 14.64 17.75 -8.83
N ALA A 472 14.60 18.52 -7.73
CA ALA A 472 13.37 19.07 -7.19
C ALA A 472 12.68 20.03 -8.17
N GLN A 473 13.45 20.90 -8.86
CA GLN A 473 12.89 21.80 -9.87
C GLN A 473 12.38 21.02 -11.08
N SER A 474 13.14 20.04 -11.57
CA SER A 474 12.70 19.16 -12.65
C SER A 474 11.41 18.42 -12.29
N THR A 475 11.24 18.04 -11.02
CA THR A 475 10.04 17.34 -10.53
C THR A 475 8.82 18.25 -10.60
N VAL A 476 8.98 19.52 -10.21
CA VAL A 476 7.93 20.54 -10.35
C VAL A 476 7.56 20.75 -11.82
N ASP A 477 8.56 20.85 -12.71
CA ASP A 477 8.34 21.06 -14.14
C ASP A 477 7.58 19.88 -14.78
N LEU A 478 7.93 18.66 -14.39
CA LEU A 478 7.26 17.44 -14.83
C LEU A 478 5.80 17.41 -14.40
N ASN A 479 5.52 17.67 -13.13
CA ASN A 479 4.16 17.64 -12.58
C ASN A 479 3.26 18.67 -13.29
N ARG A 480 3.82 19.81 -13.69
CA ARG A 480 3.12 20.79 -14.52
C ARG A 480 2.79 20.22 -15.91
N ILE A 481 3.75 19.57 -16.59
CA ILE A 481 3.53 18.98 -17.91
C ILE A 481 2.46 17.89 -17.88
N VAL A 482 2.53 17.00 -16.88
CA VAL A 482 1.54 15.93 -16.71
C VAL A 482 0.15 16.53 -16.49
N HIS A 483 0.04 17.58 -15.66
CA HIS A 483 -1.23 18.28 -15.44
C HIS A 483 -1.74 19.03 -16.69
N GLU A 484 -0.87 19.63 -17.49
CA GLU A 484 -1.23 20.32 -18.74
C GLU A 484 -1.68 19.33 -19.83
N GLN A 485 -1.05 18.15 -19.90
CA GLN A 485 -1.44 17.10 -20.84
C GLN A 485 -2.79 16.43 -20.48
N GLY A 486 -3.15 16.40 -19.20
CA GLY A 486 -4.45 15.94 -18.72
C GLY A 486 -5.58 16.97 -18.84
N ASN A 487 -5.28 18.25 -19.13
CA ASN A 487 -6.29 19.31 -19.15
C ASN A 487 -5.98 20.38 -20.23
N PRO A 488 -6.54 20.29 -21.46
CA PRO A 488 -6.10 21.05 -22.64
C PRO A 488 -6.47 22.56 -22.63
N SER A 489 -6.83 23.13 -21.47
CA SER A 489 -7.30 24.52 -21.33
C SER A 489 -6.30 25.46 -20.62
N GLY A 490 -5.06 25.01 -20.38
CA GLY A 490 -4.04 25.79 -19.65
C GLY A 490 -3.30 26.85 -20.51
N PRO A 491 -2.77 27.92 -19.90
CA PRO A 491 -2.00 28.95 -20.62
C PRO A 491 -0.68 28.37 -21.18
N GLN A 492 -0.44 28.61 -22.47
CA GLN A 492 0.76 28.16 -23.19
C GLN A 492 2.05 28.76 -22.59
N LEU A 493 3.03 27.88 -22.31
CA LEU A 493 4.39 28.27 -21.98
C LEU A 493 5.16 28.85 -23.18
N ASN A 494 6.07 29.77 -22.87
CA ASN A 494 6.84 30.58 -23.80
C ASN A 494 7.57 29.80 -24.91
N GLN A 495 7.51 30.37 -26.11
CA GLN A 495 7.92 29.91 -27.45
C GLN A 495 9.40 29.51 -27.68
N GLN A 496 10.22 29.19 -26.68
CA GLN A 496 11.65 28.96 -26.90
C GLN A 496 12.07 27.49 -27.13
N GLN A 497 11.17 26.51 -26.97
CA GLN A 497 11.45 25.07 -27.21
C GLN A 497 10.70 24.47 -28.42
N GLN A 498 10.00 25.28 -29.21
CA GLN A 498 9.14 24.84 -30.33
C GLN A 498 9.86 24.56 -31.67
N ARG A 499 11.18 24.31 -31.68
CA ARG A 499 11.87 23.86 -32.90
C ARG A 499 12.59 22.53 -32.66
N ASN A 500 11.86 21.44 -32.88
CA ASN A 500 12.16 20.44 -33.92
C ASN A 500 11.36 19.15 -33.68
N ALA A 501 10.25 19.00 -34.42
CA ALA A 501 9.59 17.72 -34.65
C ALA A 501 9.17 17.62 -36.13
N THR A 502 10.07 17.97 -37.06
CA THR A 502 10.02 17.53 -38.46
C THR A 502 11.33 17.90 -39.15
N LEU A 503 12.17 16.93 -39.44
CA LEU A 503 13.03 16.94 -40.61
C LEU A 503 12.89 15.56 -41.25
N GLN A 504 12.25 15.55 -42.42
CA GLN A 504 12.32 14.46 -43.40
C GLN A 504 13.71 14.44 -44.03
#